data_AF-A0A3L7XJ56-F1
#
_entry.id   AF-A0A3L7XJ56-F1
#
_cell.length_a   1.000
_cell.length_b   1.000
_cell.length_c   1.000
_cell.angle_alpha   90.00
_cell.angle_beta   90.00
_cell.angle_gamma   90.00
#
_symmetry.space_group_name_H-M   'P 1'
#
loop_
_entity.id
_entity.type
_entity.pdbx_description
1 polymer ?
#
loop_
_entity_poly.entity_id
_entity_poly.type
_entity_poly.pdbx_seq_one_letter_code
_entity_poly.pdbx_strand_id
1 'polypeptide(L)'
;MVNFTAFEKIIDALGGLDVTMQVALRDPLYPLGPDNTMVLEIPAGDVHLDGRTALMYARTRHADSDFGRMRRQQKILMAAREKLLSPAVIFAVPALLQFAFTAVHSDLSLEEIGLLGCALPRIGGAGITQHLMDYTMTHAYKTRGGAEVLVGDPAGMAPVLALFGAAP
;
A
#
# COMPACT_ATOMS: atom_id res chain seq x y z
N MET A 1 2.59 9.39 7.68
CA MET A 1 3.72 9.21 6.73
C MET A 1 4.67 8.15 7.24
N VAL A 2 5.17 7.29 6.36
CA VAL A 2 6.06 6.16 6.68
C VAL A 2 7.26 6.22 5.73
N ASN A 3 8.47 6.07 6.25
CA ASN A 3 9.67 5.92 5.42
C ASN A 3 9.95 4.44 5.11
N PHE A 4 10.90 4.16 4.21
CA PHE A 4 11.16 2.77 3.79
C PHE A 4 11.62 1.86 4.92
N THR A 5 12.52 2.32 5.79
CA THR A 5 13.00 1.54 6.94
C THR A 5 11.87 1.22 7.92
N ALA A 6 11.00 2.19 8.17
CA ALA A 6 9.80 2.01 9.01
C ALA A 6 8.85 0.99 8.38
N PHE A 7 8.58 1.11 7.08
CA PHE A 7 7.70 0.20 6.36
C PHE A 7 8.19 -1.26 6.45
N GLU A 8 9.47 -1.51 6.18
CA GLU A 8 10.04 -2.86 6.26
C GLU A 8 9.89 -3.45 7.66
N LYS A 9 10.28 -2.69 8.68
CA LYS A 9 10.18 -3.12 10.08
C LYS A 9 8.75 -3.36 10.56
N ILE A 10 7.76 -2.57 10.09
CA ILE A 10 6.35 -2.81 10.42
C ILE A 10 5.95 -4.20 9.92
N ILE A 11 6.28 -4.51 8.65
CA ILE A 11 5.92 -5.79 8.04
C ILE A 11 6.65 -6.96 8.72
N ASP A 12 7.94 -6.80 9.01
CA ASP A 12 8.70 -7.84 9.72
C ASP A 12 8.14 -8.09 11.13
N ALA A 13 7.72 -7.04 11.84
CA ALA A 13 7.09 -7.17 13.15
C ALA A 13 5.70 -7.83 13.09
N LEU A 14 5.02 -7.76 11.95
CA LEU A 14 3.80 -8.54 11.69
C LEU A 14 4.10 -10.01 11.35
N GLY A 15 5.37 -10.38 11.19
CA GLY A 15 5.79 -11.71 10.73
C GLY A 15 5.55 -11.91 9.23
N GLY A 16 5.72 -10.85 8.44
CA GLY A 16 5.53 -10.86 6.98
C GLY A 16 4.07 -10.82 6.54
N LEU A 17 3.86 -10.69 5.23
CA LEU A 17 2.54 -10.61 4.59
C LEU A 17 2.32 -11.74 3.60
N ASP A 18 1.12 -12.32 3.62
CA ASP A 18 0.71 -13.35 2.67
C ASP A 18 -0.10 -12.71 1.53
N VAL A 19 0.35 -12.90 0.29
CA VAL A 19 -0.21 -12.24 -0.90
C VAL A 19 -0.37 -13.24 -2.05
N THR A 20 -1.60 -13.42 -2.55
CA THR A 20 -1.88 -14.28 -3.71
C THR A 20 -1.71 -13.53 -5.03
N MET A 21 -0.69 -13.83 -5.82
CA MET A 21 -0.42 -13.18 -7.11
C MET A 21 -0.99 -14.00 -8.28
N GLN A 22 -1.84 -13.40 -9.12
CA GLN A 22 -2.41 -14.10 -10.29
C GLN A 22 -1.38 -14.32 -11.41
N VAL A 23 -0.42 -13.40 -11.53
CA VAL A 23 0.64 -13.43 -12.54
C VAL A 23 1.95 -13.14 -11.83
N ALA A 24 3.03 -13.78 -12.29
CA ALA A 24 4.36 -13.53 -11.78
C ALA A 24 4.73 -12.05 -12.02
N LEU A 25 5.32 -11.44 -11.00
CA LEU A 25 5.86 -10.10 -11.10
C LEU A 25 7.32 -10.19 -11.55
N ARG A 26 7.66 -9.47 -12.60
CA ARG A 26 9.05 -9.36 -13.07
C ARG A 26 9.40 -7.91 -13.39
N ASP A 27 10.44 -7.40 -12.74
CA ASP A 27 11.03 -6.09 -13.03
C ASP A 27 12.53 -6.32 -13.31
N PRO A 28 12.96 -6.27 -14.58
CA PRO A 28 14.34 -6.55 -14.95
C PRO A 28 15.32 -5.44 -14.54
N LEU A 29 14.81 -4.27 -14.16
CA LEU A 29 15.59 -3.06 -13.90
C LEU A 29 15.20 -2.44 -12.55
N TYR A 30 14.89 -3.26 -11.54
CA TYR A 30 14.52 -2.76 -10.22
C TYR A 30 15.69 -1.96 -9.63
N PRO A 31 15.50 -0.67 -9.29
CA PRO A 31 16.60 0.20 -8.89
C PRO A 31 17.08 -0.10 -7.47
N LEU A 32 18.39 -0.35 -7.32
CA LEU A 32 19.10 -0.44 -6.04
C LEU A 32 19.86 0.86 -5.71
N GLY A 33 20.04 1.73 -6.70
CA GLY A 33 20.71 3.03 -6.59
C GLY A 33 20.76 3.74 -7.95
N PRO A 34 21.41 4.92 -8.05
CA PRO A 34 21.47 5.71 -9.29
C PRO A 34 21.95 4.93 -10.51
N ASP A 35 22.94 4.06 -10.34
CA ASP A 35 23.57 3.30 -11.42
C ASP A 35 23.56 1.78 -11.16
N ASN A 36 22.66 1.31 -10.30
CA ASN A 36 22.59 -0.11 -9.93
C ASN A 36 21.16 -0.63 -9.99
N THR A 37 20.98 -1.78 -10.64
CA THR A 37 19.69 -2.44 -10.78
C THR A 37 19.82 -3.93 -10.51
N MET A 38 18.70 -4.57 -10.19
CA MET A 38 18.57 -6.02 -10.11
C MET A 38 17.33 -6.48 -10.87
N VAL A 39 17.31 -7.76 -11.22
CA VAL A 39 16.08 -8.43 -11.65
C VAL A 39 15.29 -8.80 -10.39
N LEU A 40 14.12 -8.19 -10.21
CA LEU A 40 13.14 -8.60 -9.22
C LEU A 40 12.18 -9.59 -9.86
N GLU A 41 12.08 -10.79 -9.30
CA GLU A 41 11.11 -11.80 -9.71
C GLU A 41 10.34 -12.28 -8.48
N ILE A 42 9.01 -12.24 -8.55
CA ILE A 42 8.12 -12.82 -7.55
C ILE A 42 7.15 -13.76 -8.29
N PRO A 43 7.09 -15.05 -7.93
CA PRO A 43 6.27 -16.01 -8.65
C PRO A 43 4.78 -15.71 -8.52
N ALA A 44 3.98 -16.28 -9.44
CA ALA A 44 2.54 -16.37 -9.26
C ALA A 44 2.19 -17.37 -8.14
N GLY A 45 0.98 -17.26 -7.59
CA GLY A 45 0.48 -18.08 -6.50
C GLY A 45 0.52 -17.37 -5.15
N ASP A 46 0.40 -18.15 -4.08
CA ASP A 46 0.47 -17.63 -2.71
C ASP A 46 1.93 -17.41 -2.33
N VAL A 47 2.27 -16.14 -2.04
CA VAL A 47 3.64 -15.73 -1.74
C VAL A 47 3.69 -15.06 -0.38
N HIS A 48 4.67 -15.45 0.42
CA HIS A 48 4.98 -14.80 1.68
C HIS A 48 6.04 -13.71 1.45
N LEU A 49 5.74 -12.48 1.85
CA LEU A 49 6.57 -11.30 1.66
C LEU A 49 7.09 -10.81 3.02
N ASP A 50 8.41 -10.85 3.21
CA ASP A 50 9.08 -10.12 4.28
C ASP A 50 9.06 -8.60 4.01
N GLY A 51 9.51 -7.78 4.95
CA GLY A 51 9.46 -6.32 4.85
C GLY A 51 10.18 -5.79 3.61
N ARG A 52 11.37 -6.33 3.32
CA ARG A 52 12.17 -5.94 2.15
C ARG A 52 11.46 -6.31 0.85
N THR A 53 10.95 -7.52 0.73
CA THR A 53 10.29 -8.02 -0.48
C THR A 53 8.95 -7.32 -0.69
N ALA A 54 8.20 -7.06 0.38
CA ALA A 54 6.98 -6.26 0.34
C ALA A 54 7.27 -4.82 -0.12
N LEU A 55 8.40 -4.22 0.31
CA LEU A 55 8.79 -2.89 -0.14
C LEU A 55 9.12 -2.89 -1.64
N MET A 56 9.86 -3.89 -2.11
CA MET A 56 10.16 -4.04 -3.54
C MET A 56 8.87 -4.23 -4.36
N TYR A 57 7.95 -5.06 -3.88
CA TYR A 57 6.62 -5.28 -4.46
C TYR A 57 5.80 -3.97 -4.54
N ALA A 58 5.83 -3.15 -3.48
CA ALA A 58 5.13 -1.86 -3.44
C ALA A 58 5.72 -0.81 -4.39
N ARG A 59 7.02 -0.92 -4.70
CA ARG A 59 7.80 0.13 -5.38
C ARG A 59 8.09 -0.12 -6.84
N THR A 60 8.11 -1.38 -7.28
CA THR A 60 8.40 -1.71 -8.69
C THR A 60 7.52 -0.93 -9.66
N ARG A 61 8.17 -0.43 -10.72
CA ARG A 61 7.56 0.45 -11.73
C ARG A 61 7.65 -0.14 -13.14
N HIS A 62 8.75 -0.83 -13.48
CA HIS A 62 8.95 -1.35 -14.83
C HIS A 62 8.20 -2.66 -15.10
N ALA A 63 7.58 -3.25 -14.06
CA ALA A 63 6.75 -4.42 -14.23
C ALA A 63 5.43 -4.12 -14.97
N ASP A 64 4.89 -2.89 -14.85
CA ASP A 64 3.60 -2.53 -15.42
C ASP A 64 3.38 -1.00 -15.57
N SER A 65 2.59 -0.39 -14.68
CA SER A 65 2.10 0.97 -14.73
C SER A 65 1.94 1.54 -13.33
N ASP A 66 1.83 2.85 -13.22
CA ASP A 66 1.57 3.52 -11.95
C ASP A 66 0.29 3.03 -11.25
N PHE A 67 -0.74 2.69 -12.04
CA PHE A 67 -1.98 2.10 -11.52
C PHE A 67 -1.80 0.65 -11.05
N GLY A 68 -0.94 -0.12 -11.73
CA GLY A 68 -0.52 -1.44 -11.26
C GLY A 68 0.18 -1.35 -9.90
N ARG A 69 1.09 -0.38 -9.75
CA ARG A 69 1.75 -0.07 -8.48
C ARG A 69 0.75 0.33 -7.39
N MET A 70 -0.22 1.19 -7.68
CA MET A 70 -1.28 1.57 -6.73
C MET A 70 -2.10 0.35 -6.27
N ARG A 71 -2.46 -0.56 -7.19
CA ARG A 71 -3.15 -1.81 -6.84
C ARG A 71 -2.31 -2.70 -5.93
N ARG A 72 -1.00 -2.83 -6.18
CA ARG A 72 -0.09 -3.57 -5.29
C ARG A 72 -0.03 -2.96 -3.89
N GLN A 73 0.01 -1.64 -3.79
CA GLN A 73 0.00 -0.93 -2.50
C GLN A 73 -1.31 -1.17 -1.74
N GLN A 74 -2.47 -1.10 -2.40
CA GLN A 74 -3.76 -1.47 -1.82
C GLN A 74 -3.78 -2.92 -1.33
N LYS A 75 -3.15 -3.83 -2.09
CA LYS A 75 -3.04 -5.25 -1.72
C LYS A 75 -2.20 -5.47 -0.47
N ILE A 76 -1.07 -4.76 -0.34
CA ILE A 76 -0.24 -4.77 0.87
C ILE A 76 -1.05 -4.30 2.08
N LEU A 77 -1.84 -3.24 1.94
CA LEU A 77 -2.69 -2.74 3.03
C LEU A 77 -3.73 -3.78 3.48
N MET A 78 -4.36 -4.48 2.53
CA MET A 78 -5.31 -5.56 2.86
C MET A 78 -4.61 -6.75 3.52
N ALA A 79 -3.45 -7.18 3.01
CA ALA A 79 -2.69 -8.27 3.61
C ALA A 79 -2.22 -7.92 5.03
N ALA A 80 -1.79 -6.67 5.26
CA ALA A 80 -1.42 -6.19 6.59
C ALA A 80 -2.62 -6.19 7.56
N ARG A 81 -3.81 -5.81 7.08
CA ARG A 81 -5.04 -5.94 7.86
C ARG A 81 -5.33 -7.39 8.25
N GLU A 82 -5.30 -8.32 7.29
CA GLU A 82 -5.54 -9.74 7.59
C GLU A 82 -4.52 -10.27 8.61
N LYS A 83 -3.25 -9.86 8.48
CA LYS A 83 -2.20 -10.24 9.42
C LYS A 83 -2.46 -9.69 10.83
N LEU A 84 -2.85 -8.42 10.94
CA LEU A 84 -3.22 -7.78 12.21
C LEU A 84 -4.40 -8.47 12.91
N LEU A 85 -5.34 -9.01 12.16
CA LEU A 85 -6.50 -9.74 12.68
C LEU A 85 -6.21 -11.22 12.99
N SER A 86 -5.04 -11.72 12.58
CA SER A 86 -4.67 -13.10 12.82
C SER A 86 -4.32 -13.34 14.30
N PRO A 87 -4.67 -14.52 14.87
CA PRO A 87 -4.33 -14.85 16.25
C PRO A 87 -2.83 -14.78 16.56
N ALA A 88 -1.98 -14.99 15.55
CA ALA A 88 -0.53 -14.98 15.69
C ALA A 88 0.02 -13.60 16.08
N VAL A 89 -0.67 -12.50 15.74
CA VAL A 89 -0.20 -11.13 15.97
C VAL A 89 -0.65 -10.57 17.33
N ILE A 90 -1.63 -11.20 18.00
CA ILE A 90 -2.19 -10.71 19.28
C ILE A 90 -1.11 -10.44 20.33
N PHE A 91 -0.10 -11.32 20.42
CA PHE A 91 1.01 -11.17 21.36
C PHE A 91 2.02 -10.08 20.97
N ALA A 92 2.07 -9.70 19.69
CA ALA A 92 2.95 -8.66 19.17
C ALA A 92 2.29 -7.27 19.18
N VAL A 93 0.97 -7.17 19.39
CA VAL A 93 0.21 -5.90 19.34
C VAL A 93 0.83 -4.78 20.19
N PRO A 94 1.23 -5.00 21.46
CA PRO A 94 1.82 -3.92 22.26
C PRO A 94 3.13 -3.37 21.67
N ALA A 95 4.00 -4.27 21.16
CA ALA A 95 5.25 -3.89 20.53
C ALA A 95 5.03 -3.21 19.17
N LEU A 96 4.04 -3.68 18.40
CA LEU A 96 3.63 -3.09 17.13
C LEU A 96 3.06 -1.68 17.31
N LEU A 97 2.23 -1.45 18.32
CA LEU A 97 1.71 -0.12 18.64
C LEU A 97 2.85 0.82 18.97
N GLN A 98 3.75 0.45 19.89
CA GLN A 98 4.90 1.26 20.24
C GLN A 98 5.78 1.58 19.02
N PHE A 99 6.00 0.59 18.15
CA PHE A 99 6.77 0.78 16.93
C PHE A 99 6.06 1.74 15.96
N ALA A 100 4.75 1.56 15.75
CA ALA A 100 3.95 2.42 14.88
C ALA A 100 4.05 3.90 15.27
N PHE A 101 4.03 4.25 16.57
CA PHE A 101 4.18 5.65 17.00
C PHE A 101 5.54 6.27 16.67
N THR A 102 6.60 5.46 16.69
CA THR A 102 7.96 5.96 16.41
C THR A 102 8.29 5.94 14.92
N ALA A 103 7.67 5.03 14.18
CA ALA A 103 7.95 4.75 12.77
C ALA A 103 7.01 5.49 11.81
N VAL A 104 5.81 5.87 12.29
CA VAL A 104 4.77 6.54 11.52
C VAL A 104 4.57 7.95 12.07
N HIS A 105 4.78 8.95 11.22
CA HIS A 105 4.39 10.31 11.54
C HIS A 105 2.88 10.46 11.31
N SER A 106 2.09 10.65 12.37
CA SER A 106 0.63 10.82 12.32
C SER A 106 0.19 11.92 13.29
N ASP A 107 -0.93 12.56 12.95
CA ASP A 107 -1.71 13.45 13.81
C ASP A 107 -2.69 12.70 14.72
N LEU A 108 -2.84 11.39 14.54
CA LEU A 108 -3.63 10.51 15.41
C LEU A 108 -2.94 10.32 16.77
N SER A 109 -3.71 10.51 17.84
CA SER A 109 -3.34 10.20 19.20
C SER A 109 -3.28 8.69 19.46
N LEU A 110 -2.64 8.30 20.57
CA LEU A 110 -2.59 6.90 21.03
C LEU A 110 -3.99 6.33 21.28
N GLU A 111 -4.90 7.15 21.81
CA GLU A 111 -6.28 6.77 22.05
C GLU A 111 -7.02 6.50 20.74
N GLU A 112 -6.91 7.39 19.75
CA GLU A 112 -7.55 7.21 18.44
C GLU A 112 -7.03 5.96 17.72
N ILE A 113 -5.71 5.71 17.75
CA ILE A 113 -5.13 4.49 17.18
C ILE A 113 -5.63 3.24 17.91
N GLY A 114 -5.75 3.29 19.25
CA GLY A 114 -6.33 2.21 20.04
C GLY A 114 -7.80 1.94 19.68
N LEU A 115 -8.60 3.00 19.52
CA LEU A 115 -10.00 2.92 19.10
C LEU A 115 -10.14 2.32 17.69
N LEU A 116 -9.29 2.74 16.75
CA LEU A 116 -9.22 2.17 15.39
C LEU A 116 -8.84 0.69 15.44
N GLY A 117 -7.87 0.31 16.27
CA GLY A 117 -7.49 -1.09 16.49
C GLY A 117 -8.67 -1.94 17.00
N CYS A 118 -9.45 -1.42 17.94
CA CYS A 118 -10.67 -2.06 18.45
C CYS A 118 -11.80 -2.14 17.41
N ALA A 119 -11.89 -1.17 16.50
CA ALA A 119 -12.90 -1.14 15.44
C ALA A 119 -12.54 -2.08 14.28
N LEU A 120 -11.25 -2.28 14.00
CA LEU A 120 -10.76 -3.09 12.89
C LEU A 120 -11.37 -4.50 12.77
N PRO A 121 -11.47 -5.33 13.84
CA PRO A 121 -12.10 -6.64 13.75
C PRO A 121 -13.61 -6.60 13.48
N ARG A 122 -14.28 -5.46 13.72
CA ARG A 122 -15.72 -5.28 13.49
C ARG A 122 -16.03 -4.91 12.04
N ILE A 123 -15.06 -4.32 11.34
CA ILE A 123 -15.18 -3.98 9.92
C ILE A 123 -14.70 -5.21 9.15
N GLY A 124 -15.60 -6.11 8.74
CA GLY A 124 -15.23 -7.28 7.91
C GLY A 124 -14.62 -6.86 6.57
N GLY A 125 -13.95 -7.78 5.85
CA GLY A 125 -13.35 -7.48 4.54
C GLY A 125 -14.34 -6.90 3.53
N ALA A 126 -15.60 -7.37 3.55
CA ALA A 126 -16.69 -6.82 2.73
C ALA A 126 -17.14 -5.40 3.14
N GLY A 127 -16.75 -4.93 4.31
CA GLY A 127 -16.96 -3.56 4.78
C GLY A 127 -15.90 -2.57 4.29
N ILE A 128 -14.91 -3.02 3.50
CA ILE A 128 -13.88 -2.18 2.91
C ILE A 128 -14.10 -2.12 1.41
N THR A 129 -14.36 -0.92 0.91
CA THR A 129 -14.35 -0.64 -0.53
C THR A 129 -13.01 -0.03 -0.93
N GLN A 130 -12.50 -0.44 -2.08
CA GLN A 130 -11.24 0.07 -2.64
C GLN A 130 -11.55 0.79 -3.94
N HIS A 131 -11.13 2.05 -4.01
CA HIS A 131 -11.27 2.88 -5.20
C HIS A 131 -9.89 3.36 -5.64
N LEU A 132 -9.70 3.45 -6.95
CA LEU A 132 -8.44 3.87 -7.56
C LEU A 132 -8.79 4.88 -8.65
N MET A 133 -8.28 6.10 -8.53
CA MET A 133 -8.41 7.09 -9.59
C MET A 133 -7.48 6.68 -10.73
N ASP A 134 -8.06 6.18 -11.81
CA ASP A 134 -7.32 5.64 -12.96
C ASP A 134 -7.38 6.57 -14.19
N TYR A 135 -6.99 6.04 -15.36
CA TYR A 135 -7.01 6.75 -16.64
C TYR A 135 -8.42 7.10 -17.14
N THR A 136 -9.48 6.58 -16.53
CA THR A 136 -10.86 7.03 -16.82
C THR A 136 -11.21 8.32 -16.08
N MET A 137 -10.46 8.64 -15.03
CA MET A 137 -10.68 9.80 -14.15
C MET A 137 -9.55 10.83 -14.23
N THR A 138 -8.55 10.57 -15.08
CA THR A 138 -7.37 11.42 -15.25
C THR A 138 -6.95 11.45 -16.71
N HIS A 139 -6.28 12.53 -17.12
CA HIS A 139 -5.64 12.63 -18.43
C HIS A 139 -4.17 13.03 -18.29
N ALA A 140 -3.34 12.46 -19.16
CA ALA A 140 -1.92 12.80 -19.22
C ALA A 140 -1.75 14.22 -19.76
N TYR A 141 -0.90 15.00 -19.09
CA TYR A 141 -0.56 16.36 -19.48
C TYR A 141 0.93 16.61 -19.27
N LYS A 142 1.54 17.36 -20.17
CA LYS A 142 2.93 17.79 -20.05
C LYS A 142 2.97 19.28 -19.74
N THR A 143 3.50 19.62 -18.58
CA THR A 143 3.65 21.02 -18.15
C THR A 143 4.62 21.78 -19.07
N ARG A 144 4.59 23.12 -19.02
CA ARG A 144 5.54 23.96 -19.77
C ARG A 144 7.00 23.69 -19.41
N GLY A 145 7.26 23.26 -18.18
CA GLY A 145 8.59 22.86 -17.70
C GLY A 145 8.99 21.43 -18.10
N GLY A 146 8.17 20.72 -18.87
CA GLY A 146 8.45 19.38 -19.38
C GLY A 146 8.07 18.24 -18.43
N ALA A 147 7.56 18.53 -17.22
CA ALA A 147 7.10 17.49 -16.30
C ALA A 147 5.82 16.81 -16.83
N GLU A 148 5.78 15.49 -16.75
CA GLU A 148 4.60 14.67 -17.06
C GLU A 148 3.73 14.55 -15.80
N VAL A 149 2.46 14.88 -15.93
CA VAL A 149 1.49 14.88 -14.82
C VAL A 149 0.18 14.24 -15.26
N LEU A 150 -0.56 13.72 -14.28
CA LEU A 150 -1.95 13.32 -14.46
C LEU A 150 -2.84 14.45 -13.93
N VAL A 151 -3.69 15.00 -14.79
CA VAL A 151 -4.68 16.00 -14.41
C VAL A 151 -6.01 15.29 -14.20
N GLY A 152 -6.61 15.48 -13.03
CA GLY A 152 -7.91 14.89 -12.70
C GLY A 152 -9.02 15.45 -13.59
N ASP A 153 -9.89 14.57 -14.06
CA ASP A 153 -11.17 14.93 -14.68
C ASP A 153 -12.25 15.00 -13.59
N PRO A 154 -12.76 16.19 -13.24
CA PRO A 154 -13.77 16.34 -12.20
C PRO A 154 -15.01 15.48 -12.43
N ALA A 155 -15.46 15.34 -13.69
CA ALA A 155 -16.64 14.54 -14.01
C ALA A 155 -16.40 13.04 -13.77
N GLY A 156 -15.22 12.54 -14.18
CA GLY A 156 -14.81 11.16 -13.94
C GLY A 156 -14.58 10.85 -12.46
N MET A 157 -14.07 11.80 -11.67
CA MET A 157 -13.81 11.63 -10.23
C MET A 157 -15.06 11.76 -9.36
N ALA A 158 -16.09 12.48 -9.82
CA ALA A 158 -17.28 12.78 -9.02
C ALA A 158 -17.94 11.56 -8.35
N PRO A 159 -18.10 10.39 -9.01
CA PRO A 159 -18.67 9.21 -8.36
C PRO A 159 -17.86 8.72 -7.16
N VAL A 160 -16.53 8.76 -7.24
CA VAL A 160 -15.66 8.35 -6.14
C VAL A 160 -15.70 9.39 -5.03
N LEU A 161 -15.64 10.68 -5.38
CA LEU A 161 -15.67 11.78 -4.40
C LEU A 161 -16.98 11.82 -3.61
N ALA A 162 -18.11 11.51 -4.26
CA ALA A 162 -19.41 11.44 -3.62
C ALA A 162 -19.48 10.39 -2.49
N LEU A 163 -18.72 9.28 -2.59
CA LEU A 163 -18.63 8.27 -1.53
C LEU A 163 -18.05 8.83 -0.23
N PHE A 164 -17.26 9.90 -0.32
CA PHE A 164 -16.60 10.55 0.81
C PHE A 164 -17.31 11.83 1.25
N GLY A 165 -18.53 12.07 0.77
CA GLY A 165 -19.32 13.25 1.14
C GLY A 165 -18.79 14.56 0.58
N ALA A 166 -17.90 14.52 -0.41
CA ALA A 166 -17.49 15.71 -1.14
C ALA A 166 -18.65 16.18 -2.04
N ALA A 167 -19.03 17.46 -1.92
CA ALA A 167 -19.97 18.08 -2.84
C ALA A 167 -19.36 18.16 -4.25
N PRO A 168 -20.18 18.04 -5.32
CA PRO A 168 -19.71 18.15 -6.70
C PRO A 168 -19.12 19.52 -7.04
#